data_AF-A0AAV8R402-F1
#
_entry.id   AF-A0AAV8R402-F1
#
_cell.length_a   1.000
_cell.length_b   1.000
_cell.length_c   1.000
_cell.angle_alpha   90.00
_cell.angle_beta   90.00
_cell.angle_gamma   90.00
#
_symmetry.space_group_name_H-M   'P 1'
#
loop_
_entity.id
_entity.type
_entity.pdbx_description
1 polymer ?
#
loop_
_entity_poly.entity_id
_entity_poly.type
_entity_poly.pdbx_seq_one_letter_code
_entity_poly.pdbx_strand_id
1 'polypeptide(L)'
;MVLAAVALSPLCFAFPYGGPFLYPQFYDHSCPKAQEIVKSIVAKAVAKEARMAASLLRLHFHDCFVKGCDASILLDSSGTIVSEKGSNPNRNSVRGFEVIDEIKSALEKACPHTVSCADILALAARDSTVLAGGPYWDVPLGRRDSLGASIQGSNNNIPAPNNTFQTILTKFKLKGLDLVDLVALSGSHTIGLSRCTSFRQRLYNQTGKGLVLFRSGIKAA
;
A
#
# COMPACT_ATOMS: atom_id res chain seq x y z
N MET A 1 39.32 -31.65 -51.48
CA MET A 1 38.01 -31.44 -50.84
C MET A 1 38.24 -31.41 -49.33
N VAL A 2 38.31 -30.23 -48.73
CA VAL A 2 38.48 -30.08 -47.28
C VAL A 2 37.09 -29.77 -46.71
N LEU A 3 36.49 -30.71 -45.98
CA LEU A 3 35.22 -30.48 -45.28
C LEU A 3 35.51 -29.68 -44.00
N ALA A 4 35.09 -28.42 -43.98
CA ALA A 4 35.04 -27.61 -42.77
C ALA A 4 33.78 -27.97 -41.97
N ALA A 5 33.96 -28.56 -40.79
CA ALA A 5 32.89 -28.77 -39.82
C ALA A 5 32.55 -27.43 -39.14
N VAL A 6 31.36 -26.90 -39.41
CA VAL A 6 30.81 -25.73 -38.72
C VAL A 6 30.16 -26.21 -37.42
N ALA A 7 30.80 -25.94 -36.29
CA ALA A 7 30.22 -26.16 -34.97
C ALA A 7 29.15 -25.09 -34.71
N LEU A 8 27.88 -25.48 -34.67
CA LEU A 8 26.81 -24.61 -34.18
C LEU A 8 26.89 -24.56 -32.65
N SER A 9 27.45 -23.47 -32.12
CA SER A 9 27.28 -23.10 -30.71
C SER A 9 25.79 -22.86 -30.43
N PRO A 10 25.20 -23.45 -29.38
CA PRO A 10 23.86 -23.10 -28.98
C PRO A 10 23.90 -21.67 -28.45
N LEU A 11 23.31 -20.75 -29.21
CA LEU A 11 22.96 -19.42 -28.73
C LEU A 11 22.08 -19.63 -27.50
N CYS A 12 22.66 -19.39 -26.33
CA CYS A 12 21.93 -19.27 -25.09
C CYS A 12 20.98 -18.08 -25.26
N PHE A 13 19.74 -18.35 -25.63
CA PHE A 13 18.68 -17.35 -25.60
C PHE A 13 18.51 -16.97 -24.13
N ALA A 14 19.17 -15.89 -23.73
CA ALA A 14 18.78 -15.16 -22.54
C ALA A 14 17.35 -14.69 -22.80
N PHE A 15 16.38 -15.44 -22.29
CA PHE A 15 15.02 -14.93 -22.15
C PHE A 15 15.13 -13.58 -21.43
N PRO A 16 14.54 -12.51 -21.95
CA PRO A 16 14.47 -11.26 -21.19
C PRO A 16 13.73 -11.61 -19.91
N TYR A 17 14.44 -11.58 -18.78
CA TYR A 17 13.85 -11.75 -17.46
C TYR A 17 12.75 -10.70 -17.32
N GLY A 18 11.51 -11.12 -17.53
CA GLY A 18 10.36 -10.44 -16.96
C GLY A 18 10.63 -10.32 -15.46
N GLY A 19 10.35 -9.15 -14.88
CA GLY A 19 10.54 -8.94 -13.45
C GLY A 19 9.92 -10.08 -12.62
N PRO A 20 10.41 -10.33 -11.40
CA PRO A 20 9.93 -11.45 -10.58
C PRO A 20 8.41 -11.44 -10.49
N PHE A 21 7.78 -12.52 -10.92
CA PHE A 21 6.33 -12.68 -10.88
C PHE A 21 5.86 -12.72 -9.43
N LEU A 22 4.81 -11.96 -9.12
CA LEU A 22 4.15 -12.04 -7.81
C LEU A 22 3.15 -13.20 -7.83
N TYR A 23 3.14 -14.03 -6.80
CA TYR A 23 2.19 -15.14 -6.66
C TYR A 23 1.92 -15.46 -5.19
N PRO A 24 0.75 -16.00 -4.81
CA PRO A 24 0.39 -16.16 -3.40
C PRO A 24 1.30 -17.10 -2.60
N GLN A 25 1.84 -18.13 -3.23
CA GLN A 25 2.63 -19.19 -2.59
C GLN A 25 4.12 -18.83 -2.41
N PHE A 26 4.51 -17.57 -2.64
CA PHE A 26 5.92 -17.15 -2.67
C PHE A 26 6.72 -17.54 -1.40
N TYR A 27 6.06 -17.56 -0.24
CA TYR A 27 6.69 -17.87 1.04
C TYR A 27 6.35 -19.26 1.61
N ASP A 28 5.64 -20.11 0.88
CA ASP A 28 5.12 -21.39 1.41
C ASP A 28 6.23 -22.34 1.88
N HIS A 29 7.41 -22.25 1.25
CA HIS A 29 8.58 -23.04 1.64
C HIS A 29 9.56 -22.28 2.54
N SER A 30 9.79 -20.99 2.27
CA SER A 30 10.83 -20.20 2.94
C SER A 30 10.35 -19.60 4.27
N CYS A 31 9.07 -19.27 4.40
CA CYS A 31 8.46 -18.86 5.66
C CYS A 31 6.99 -19.33 5.74
N PRO A 32 6.74 -20.63 5.99
CA PRO A 32 5.40 -21.23 5.91
C PRO A 32 4.38 -20.59 6.88
N LYS A 33 4.85 -19.97 7.97
CA LYS A 33 4.01 -19.29 8.98
C LYS A 33 3.82 -17.80 8.72
N ALA A 34 4.32 -17.25 7.61
CA ALA A 34 4.31 -15.80 7.37
C ALA A 34 2.91 -15.20 7.46
N GLN A 35 1.94 -15.75 6.72
CA GLN A 35 0.58 -15.23 6.71
C GLN A 35 -0.13 -15.38 8.07
N GLU A 36 0.13 -16.48 8.79
CA GLU A 36 -0.44 -16.72 10.12
C GLU A 36 0.06 -15.68 11.14
N ILE A 37 1.37 -15.41 11.15
CA ILE A 37 1.99 -14.43 12.04
C ILE A 37 1.42 -13.02 11.77
N VAL A 38 1.37 -12.62 10.50
CA VAL A 38 0.80 -11.31 10.11
C VAL A 38 -0.66 -11.21 10.60
N LYS A 39 -1.49 -12.19 10.26
CA LYS A 39 -2.91 -12.21 10.62
C LYS A 39 -3.13 -12.12 12.12
N SER A 40 -2.34 -12.87 12.91
CA SER A 40 -2.45 -12.90 14.38
C SER A 40 -2.17 -11.53 15.01
N ILE A 41 -1.10 -10.87 14.57
CA ILE A 41 -0.71 -9.56 15.13
C ILE A 41 -1.68 -8.47 14.66
N VAL A 42 -2.13 -8.50 13.40
CA VAL A 42 -3.17 -7.57 12.92
C VAL A 42 -4.46 -7.77 13.72
N ALA A 43 -4.90 -9.02 13.97
CA ALA A 43 -6.09 -9.30 14.76
C ALA A 43 -5.98 -8.75 16.19
N LYS A 44 -4.83 -8.93 16.85
CA LYS A 44 -4.55 -8.36 18.17
C LYS A 44 -4.61 -6.83 18.15
N ALA A 45 -4.02 -6.19 17.15
CA ALA A 45 -4.01 -4.73 17.02
C ALA A 45 -5.42 -4.17 16.77
N VAL A 46 -6.22 -4.82 15.92
CA VAL A 46 -7.62 -4.44 15.63
C VAL A 46 -8.51 -4.67 16.85
N ALA A 47 -8.32 -5.76 17.60
CA ALA A 47 -9.06 -6.01 18.83
C ALA A 47 -8.77 -4.96 19.91
N LYS A 48 -7.53 -4.46 19.98
CA LYS A 48 -7.14 -3.37 20.88
C LYS A 48 -7.72 -2.03 20.43
N GLU A 49 -7.73 -1.77 19.12
CA GLU A 49 -8.27 -0.54 18.55
C GLU A 49 -8.87 -0.81 17.16
N ALA A 50 -10.22 -0.82 17.06
CA ALA A 50 -10.92 -1.18 15.83
C ALA A 50 -10.52 -0.33 14.61
N ARG A 51 -10.13 0.94 14.81
CA ARG A 51 -9.66 1.83 13.74
C ARG A 51 -8.37 1.34 13.08
N MET A 52 -7.60 0.47 13.73
CA MET A 52 -6.34 -0.01 13.19
C MET A 52 -6.52 -0.73 11.85
N ALA A 53 -7.65 -1.43 11.64
CA ALA A 53 -7.96 -2.08 10.37
C ALA A 53 -7.94 -1.07 9.19
N ALA A 54 -8.66 0.05 9.36
CA ALA A 54 -8.68 1.11 8.35
C ALA A 54 -7.30 1.79 8.19
N SER A 55 -6.54 1.87 9.28
CA SER A 55 -5.22 2.52 9.28
C SER A 55 -4.20 1.74 8.47
N LEU A 56 -4.15 0.41 8.65
CA LEU A 56 -3.24 -0.48 7.93
C LEU A 56 -3.61 -0.61 6.46
N LEU A 57 -4.90 -0.68 6.13
CA LEU A 57 -5.38 -0.63 4.75
C LEU A 57 -4.95 0.68 4.05
N ARG A 58 -5.11 1.82 4.73
CA ARG A 58 -4.64 3.12 4.22
C ARG A 58 -3.13 3.17 4.07
N LEU A 59 -2.38 2.58 5.00
CA LEU A 59 -0.91 2.55 4.92
C LEU A 59 -0.43 1.85 3.65
N HIS A 60 -1.02 0.71 3.29
CA HIS A 60 -0.71 0.01 2.04
C HIS A 60 -1.10 0.81 0.78
N PHE A 61 -2.26 1.46 0.76
CA PHE A 61 -2.63 2.36 -0.34
C PHE A 61 -1.60 3.48 -0.54
N HIS A 62 -1.16 4.11 0.54
CA HIS A 62 -0.19 5.20 0.50
C HIS A 62 1.20 4.73 0.03
N ASP A 63 1.63 3.51 0.38
CA ASP A 63 2.83 2.88 -0.17
C ASP A 63 2.70 2.72 -1.68
N CYS A 64 1.69 1.98 -2.14
CA CYS A 64 1.51 1.65 -3.56
C CYS A 64 1.36 2.88 -4.48
N PHE A 65 0.83 3.99 -3.96
CA PHE A 65 0.67 5.23 -4.74
C PHE A 65 1.97 6.02 -4.90
N VAL A 66 3.06 5.65 -4.23
CA VAL A 66 4.37 6.31 -4.32
C VAL A 66 5.41 5.30 -4.73
N LYS A 67 5.94 5.42 -5.96
CA LYS A 67 6.93 4.48 -6.54
C LYS A 67 6.53 2.98 -6.62
N GLY A 68 5.33 2.62 -6.17
CA GLY A 68 4.84 1.24 -6.18
C GLY A 68 4.78 0.68 -4.76
N CYS A 69 4.31 -0.55 -4.59
CA CYS A 69 4.23 -1.17 -3.27
C CYS A 69 5.64 -1.69 -2.87
N ASP A 70 6.49 -0.79 -2.38
CA ASP A 70 7.92 -1.05 -2.14
C ASP A 70 8.34 -0.74 -0.68
N ALA A 71 7.40 -0.56 0.24
CA ALA A 71 7.65 -0.20 1.64
C ALA A 71 8.43 1.12 1.83
N SER A 72 8.56 1.97 0.81
CA SER A 72 9.24 3.26 0.91
C SER A 72 8.60 4.17 1.97
N ILE A 73 7.29 4.05 2.21
CA ILE A 73 6.57 4.80 3.24
C ILE A 73 7.05 4.49 4.67
N LEU A 74 7.66 3.32 4.90
CA LEU A 74 8.10 2.88 6.22
C LEU A 74 9.43 3.51 6.63
N LEU A 75 10.23 3.97 5.66
CA LEU A 75 11.56 4.53 5.90
C LEU A 75 11.48 5.85 6.68
N ASP A 76 12.24 5.93 7.76
CA ASP A 76 12.47 7.18 8.50
C ASP A 76 13.55 8.03 7.84
N SER A 77 13.57 9.32 8.17
CA SER A 77 14.58 10.24 7.66
C SER A 77 15.95 9.85 8.21
N SER A 78 16.90 9.59 7.32
CA SER A 78 18.27 9.21 7.67
C SER A 78 19.21 9.50 6.51
N GLY A 79 20.33 10.17 6.79
CA GLY A 79 21.29 10.57 5.75
C GLY A 79 20.63 11.41 4.64
N THR A 80 20.60 10.86 3.42
CA THR A 80 19.99 11.49 2.24
C THR A 80 18.50 11.16 2.06
N ILE A 81 17.94 10.25 2.86
CA ILE A 81 16.53 9.87 2.79
C ILE A 81 15.68 10.88 3.56
N VAL A 82 14.72 11.50 2.86
CA VAL A 82 13.65 12.29 3.47
C VAL A 82 12.39 11.45 3.51
N SER A 83 11.90 11.14 4.72
CA SER A 83 10.76 10.25 4.92
C SER A 83 9.48 10.78 4.28
N GLU A 84 8.74 9.86 3.66
CA GLU A 84 7.37 10.11 3.21
C GLU A 84 6.41 10.39 4.37
N LYS A 85 6.72 9.98 5.59
CA LYS A 85 5.90 10.25 6.79
C LYS A 85 5.72 11.76 7.02
N GLY A 86 6.66 12.58 6.53
CA GLY A 86 6.60 14.05 6.58
C GLY A 86 5.75 14.72 5.50
N SER A 87 5.25 13.99 4.51
CA SER A 87 4.47 14.57 3.41
C SER A 87 3.11 15.11 3.88
N ASN A 88 2.51 16.03 3.12
CA ASN A 88 1.17 16.57 3.40
C ASN A 88 0.08 15.51 3.65
N PRO A 89 -0.04 14.45 2.84
CA PRO A 89 -1.06 13.40 3.07
C PRO A 89 -0.74 12.49 4.28
N ASN A 90 0.52 12.42 4.72
CA ASN A 90 0.98 11.49 5.74
C ASN A 90 1.13 12.11 7.13
N ARG A 91 1.69 13.33 7.22
CA ARG A 91 2.00 13.99 8.48
C ARG A 91 0.76 14.12 9.37
N ASN A 92 0.87 13.67 10.62
CA ASN A 92 -0.24 13.67 11.59
C ASN A 92 -1.53 13.02 11.03
N SER A 93 -1.37 11.97 10.21
CA SER A 93 -2.47 11.35 9.46
C SER A 93 -2.31 9.83 9.32
N VAL A 94 -1.28 9.35 8.61
CA VAL A 94 -0.99 7.89 8.53
C VAL A 94 -0.47 7.38 9.87
N ARG A 95 -0.76 6.11 10.18
CA ARG A 95 -0.46 5.49 11.47
C ARG A 95 -0.47 3.95 11.36
N GLY A 96 -0.07 3.26 12.42
CA GLY A 96 0.02 1.80 12.46
C GLY A 96 1.41 1.26 12.12
N PHE A 97 2.43 2.13 12.06
CA PHE A 97 3.82 1.74 11.82
C PHE A 97 4.32 0.76 12.88
N GLU A 98 3.93 0.98 14.14
CA GLU A 98 4.27 0.13 15.28
C GLU A 98 3.74 -1.31 15.14
N VAL A 99 2.61 -1.49 14.45
CA VAL A 99 2.04 -2.82 14.18
C VAL A 99 2.87 -3.53 13.11
N ILE A 100 3.31 -2.80 12.08
CA ILE A 100 4.22 -3.34 11.05
C ILE A 100 5.56 -3.74 11.69
N ASP A 101 6.08 -2.94 12.62
CA ASP A 101 7.32 -3.27 13.36
C ASP A 101 7.14 -4.54 14.22
N GLU A 102 6.01 -4.70 14.93
CA GLU A 102 5.70 -5.92 15.69
C GLU A 102 5.63 -7.15 14.77
N ILE A 103 4.97 -7.01 13.61
CA ILE A 103 4.90 -8.07 12.59
C ILE A 103 6.29 -8.43 12.07
N LYS A 104 7.07 -7.43 11.66
CA LYS A 104 8.41 -7.63 11.10
C LYS A 104 9.32 -8.29 12.12
N SER A 105 9.29 -7.86 13.38
CA SER A 105 10.08 -8.47 14.46
C SER A 105 9.73 -9.95 14.66
N ALA A 106 8.44 -10.29 14.68
CA ALA A 106 7.99 -11.66 14.82
C ALA A 106 8.39 -12.54 13.62
N LEU A 107 8.29 -12.00 12.40
CA LEU A 107 8.70 -12.68 11.18
C LEU A 107 10.21 -12.91 11.12
N GLU A 108 11.02 -11.91 11.46
CA GLU A 108 12.49 -12.06 11.48
C GLU A 108 12.95 -13.10 12.52
N LYS A 109 12.22 -13.26 13.63
CA LYS A 109 12.48 -14.33 14.59
C LYS A 109 12.13 -15.71 14.04
N ALA A 110 11.11 -15.82 13.21
CA ALA A 110 10.62 -17.09 12.66
C ALA A 110 11.37 -17.51 11.38
N CYS A 111 11.68 -16.56 10.51
CA CYS A 111 12.28 -16.75 9.20
C CYS A 111 13.15 -15.53 8.84
N PRO A 112 14.41 -15.49 9.35
CA PRO A 112 15.31 -14.35 9.16
C PRO A 112 15.48 -13.96 7.69
N HIS A 113 15.51 -12.65 7.42
CA HIS A 113 15.80 -12.04 6.12
C HIS A 113 14.94 -12.55 4.95
N THR A 114 13.73 -13.03 5.22
CA THR A 114 12.90 -13.73 4.22
C THR A 114 11.74 -12.87 3.71
N VAL A 115 10.88 -12.37 4.62
CA VAL A 115 9.65 -11.67 4.25
C VAL A 115 9.89 -10.16 4.14
N SER A 116 9.56 -9.55 3.00
CA SER A 116 9.74 -8.12 2.78
C SER A 116 8.72 -7.28 3.57
N CYS A 117 9.10 -6.05 3.92
CA CYS A 117 8.18 -5.10 4.52
C CYS A 117 7.02 -4.74 3.56
N ALA A 118 7.29 -4.70 2.26
CA ALA A 118 6.28 -4.46 1.23
C ALA A 118 5.19 -5.53 1.22
N ASP A 119 5.54 -6.81 1.37
CA ASP A 119 4.55 -7.89 1.46
C ASP A 119 3.85 -7.95 2.82
N ILE A 120 4.51 -7.51 3.90
CA ILE A 120 3.85 -7.32 5.20
C ILE A 120 2.71 -6.29 5.08
N LEU A 121 2.94 -5.15 4.41
CA LEU A 121 1.90 -4.16 4.18
C LEU A 121 0.72 -4.72 3.39
N ALA A 122 0.99 -5.50 2.33
CA ALA A 122 -0.04 -6.11 1.50
C ALA A 122 -0.89 -7.12 2.27
N LEU A 123 -0.25 -8.02 3.04
CA LEU A 123 -0.93 -8.99 3.89
C LEU A 123 -1.73 -8.29 5.00
N ALA A 124 -1.15 -7.28 5.66
CA ALA A 124 -1.81 -6.54 6.72
C ALA A 124 -3.07 -5.81 6.22
N ALA A 125 -3.05 -5.28 5.00
CA ALA A 125 -4.22 -4.67 4.37
C ALA A 125 -5.34 -5.70 4.09
N ARG A 126 -4.99 -6.90 3.61
CA ARG A 126 -5.95 -8.00 3.41
C ARG A 126 -6.56 -8.44 4.74
N ASP A 127 -5.73 -8.74 5.73
CA ASP A 127 -6.19 -9.21 7.04
C ASP A 127 -7.06 -8.18 7.74
N SER A 128 -6.70 -6.89 7.63
CA SER A 128 -7.52 -5.78 8.14
C SER A 128 -8.89 -5.70 7.47
N THR A 129 -8.95 -5.92 6.16
CA THR A 129 -10.21 -5.92 5.40
C THR A 129 -11.12 -7.06 5.84
N VAL A 130 -10.57 -8.28 5.97
CA VAL A 130 -11.31 -9.46 6.43
C VAL A 130 -11.82 -9.27 7.85
N LEU A 131 -10.99 -8.77 8.77
CA LEU A 131 -11.38 -8.52 10.17
C LEU A 131 -12.47 -7.45 10.29
N ALA A 132 -12.55 -6.52 9.34
CA ALA A 132 -13.63 -5.54 9.26
C ALA A 132 -14.92 -6.08 8.60
N GLY A 133 -14.97 -7.38 8.27
CA GLY A 133 -16.12 -8.02 7.62
C GLY A 133 -16.12 -7.94 6.08
N GLY A 134 -15.00 -7.52 5.49
CA GLY A 134 -14.82 -7.48 4.03
C GLY A 134 -14.46 -8.86 3.43
N PRO A 135 -14.27 -8.91 2.09
CA PRO A 135 -13.93 -10.15 1.40
C PRO A 135 -12.50 -10.61 1.72
N TYR A 136 -12.27 -11.91 1.56
CA TYR A 136 -10.95 -12.52 1.51
C TYR A 136 -10.46 -12.61 0.06
N TRP A 137 -9.15 -12.47 -0.14
CA TRP A 137 -8.48 -12.79 -1.39
C TRP A 137 -7.06 -13.28 -1.10
N ASP A 138 -6.50 -14.01 -2.06
CA ASP A 138 -5.09 -14.39 -2.03
C ASP A 138 -4.24 -13.23 -2.53
N VAL A 139 -3.36 -12.72 -1.66
CA VAL A 139 -2.46 -11.63 -1.99
C VAL A 139 -1.29 -12.20 -2.81
N PRO A 140 -1.01 -11.73 -4.02
CA PRO A 140 0.24 -12.07 -4.71
C PRO A 140 1.43 -11.51 -3.94
N LEU A 141 2.43 -12.33 -3.64
CA LEU A 141 3.62 -11.99 -2.82
C LEU A 141 4.90 -12.11 -3.65
N GLY A 142 6.01 -11.61 -3.11
CA GLY A 142 7.31 -11.53 -3.76
C GLY A 142 7.81 -10.10 -3.98
N ARG A 143 7.18 -9.09 -3.35
CA ARG A 143 7.65 -7.70 -3.42
C ARG A 143 8.96 -7.56 -2.65
N ARG A 144 9.74 -6.53 -3.00
CA ARG A 144 11.00 -6.20 -2.33
C ARG A 144 10.98 -4.77 -1.83
N ASP A 145 11.77 -4.52 -0.79
CA ASP A 145 11.80 -3.23 -0.10
C ASP A 145 12.68 -2.21 -0.86
N SER A 146 12.22 -0.97 -0.89
CA SER A 146 12.90 0.18 -1.48
C SER A 146 14.14 0.56 -0.68
N LEU A 147 15.16 1.07 -1.38
CA LEU A 147 16.35 1.65 -0.75
C LEU A 147 16.21 3.17 -0.49
N GLY A 148 15.04 3.75 -0.76
CA GLY A 148 14.81 5.17 -0.52
C GLY A 148 13.35 5.58 -0.66
N ALA A 149 13.02 6.70 -0.04
CA ALA A 149 11.67 7.27 0.00
C ALA A 149 11.51 8.44 -0.99
N SER A 150 10.27 8.83 -1.31
CA SER A 150 9.96 9.99 -2.15
C SER A 150 8.89 10.89 -1.53
N ILE A 151 9.31 11.82 -0.67
CA ILE A 151 8.42 12.83 -0.10
C ILE A 151 7.69 13.66 -1.18
N GLN A 152 8.36 13.97 -2.29
CA GLN A 152 7.74 14.68 -3.42
C GLN A 152 6.70 13.80 -4.13
N GLY A 153 7.02 12.51 -4.36
CA GLY A 153 6.07 11.54 -4.90
C GLY A 153 4.83 11.41 -4.02
N SER A 154 5.02 11.35 -2.71
CA SER A 154 3.93 11.32 -1.72
C SER A 154 3.06 12.59 -1.79
N ASN A 155 3.65 13.78 -1.85
CA ASN A 155 2.91 15.04 -1.98
C ASN A 155 2.13 15.16 -3.30
N ASN A 156 2.67 14.62 -4.39
CA ASN A 156 2.12 14.85 -5.73
C ASN A 156 1.14 13.75 -6.17
N ASN A 157 1.44 12.48 -5.86
CA ASN A 157 0.72 11.34 -6.42
C ASN A 157 -0.49 10.93 -5.59
N ILE A 158 -0.45 11.12 -4.28
CA ILE A 158 -1.56 10.73 -3.40
C ILE A 158 -2.73 11.72 -3.63
N PRO A 159 -3.95 11.23 -3.93
CA PRO A 159 -5.11 12.10 -4.09
C PRO A 159 -5.41 12.88 -2.80
N ALA A 160 -5.65 14.19 -2.93
CA ALA A 160 -6.06 15.02 -1.81
C ALA A 160 -7.60 15.09 -1.73
N PRO A 161 -8.19 15.25 -0.54
CA PRO A 161 -9.65 15.27 -0.35
C PRO A 161 -10.38 16.42 -1.05
N ASN A 162 -9.65 17.46 -1.48
CA ASN A 162 -10.17 18.60 -2.23
C ASN A 162 -9.84 18.54 -3.74
N ASN A 163 -9.22 17.46 -4.23
CA ASN A 163 -9.02 17.27 -5.67
C ASN A 163 -10.36 17.07 -6.37
N THR A 164 -10.46 17.56 -7.62
CA THR A 164 -11.63 17.29 -8.46
C THR A 164 -11.65 15.81 -8.84
N PHE A 165 -12.82 15.29 -9.20
CA PHE A 165 -12.96 13.93 -9.70
C PHE A 165 -11.97 13.63 -10.84
N GLN A 166 -11.84 14.55 -11.80
CA GLN A 166 -10.93 14.38 -12.94
C GLN A 166 -9.46 14.27 -12.50
N THR A 167 -9.03 15.07 -11.52
CA THR A 167 -7.67 14.97 -10.95
C THR A 167 -7.45 13.62 -10.28
N ILE A 168 -8.43 13.14 -9.50
CA ILE A 168 -8.33 11.83 -8.83
C ILE A 168 -8.24 10.70 -9.86
N LEU A 169 -9.11 10.70 -10.88
CA LEU A 169 -9.09 9.70 -11.95
C LEU A 169 -7.76 9.69 -12.70
N THR A 170 -7.19 10.86 -13.02
CA THR A 170 -5.87 10.94 -13.65
C THR A 170 -4.77 10.32 -12.77
N LYS A 171 -4.79 10.58 -11.45
CA LYS A 171 -3.82 10.00 -10.52
C LYS A 171 -3.92 8.46 -10.46
N PHE A 172 -5.12 7.90 -10.48
CA PHE A 172 -5.33 6.45 -10.54
C PHE A 172 -4.83 5.85 -11.86
N LYS A 173 -5.13 6.48 -13.00
CA LYS A 173 -4.65 6.04 -14.31
C LYS A 173 -3.13 6.03 -14.42
N LEU A 174 -2.45 6.98 -13.78
CA LEU A 174 -0.97 7.00 -13.69
C LEU A 174 -0.40 5.83 -12.87
N LYS A 175 -1.24 5.09 -12.13
CA LYS A 175 -0.90 3.85 -11.43
C LYS A 175 -1.39 2.61 -12.17
N GLY A 176 -1.89 2.76 -13.39
CA GLY A 176 -2.49 1.66 -14.15
C GLY A 176 -3.87 1.24 -13.64
N LEU A 177 -4.52 2.06 -12.81
CA LEU A 177 -5.84 1.78 -12.24
C LEU A 177 -6.92 2.57 -12.99
N ASP A 178 -8.00 1.91 -13.36
CA ASP A 178 -9.07 2.51 -14.15
C ASP A 178 -10.20 3.13 -13.28
N LEU A 179 -11.34 3.46 -13.90
CA LEU A 179 -12.48 4.02 -13.19
C LEU A 179 -13.14 3.01 -12.24
N VAL A 180 -13.20 1.73 -12.62
CA VAL A 180 -13.76 0.67 -11.79
C VAL A 180 -12.89 0.50 -10.55
N ASP A 181 -11.57 0.48 -10.73
CA ASP A 181 -10.62 0.43 -9.61
C ASP A 181 -10.78 1.62 -8.66
N LEU A 182 -10.91 2.84 -9.21
CA LEU A 182 -11.16 4.04 -8.42
C LEU A 182 -12.43 3.91 -7.56
N VAL A 183 -13.53 3.47 -8.15
CA VAL A 183 -14.81 3.33 -7.45
C VAL A 183 -14.72 2.23 -6.39
N ALA A 184 -14.14 1.07 -6.73
CA ALA A 184 -13.97 -0.04 -5.80
C ALA A 184 -13.07 0.33 -4.62
N LEU A 185 -11.89 0.90 -4.87
CA LEU A 185 -10.92 1.28 -3.85
C LEU A 185 -11.41 2.44 -2.98
N SER A 186 -12.24 3.34 -3.53
CA SER A 186 -12.93 4.37 -2.73
C SER A 186 -13.89 3.78 -1.69
N GLY A 187 -14.32 2.52 -1.88
CA GLY A 187 -15.10 1.75 -0.92
C GLY A 187 -14.39 1.55 0.43
N SER A 188 -13.05 1.62 0.46
CA SER A 188 -12.25 1.54 1.70
C SER A 188 -12.64 2.59 2.74
N HIS A 189 -13.19 3.73 2.33
CA HIS A 189 -13.74 4.75 3.22
C HIS A 189 -15.05 4.33 3.92
N THR A 190 -15.47 3.07 3.80
CA THR A 190 -16.57 2.49 4.60
C THR A 190 -16.21 2.26 6.06
N ILE A 191 -14.91 2.22 6.38
CA ILE A 191 -14.38 2.17 7.75
C ILE A 191 -13.37 3.30 7.97
N GLY A 192 -12.94 3.49 9.21
CA GLY A 192 -11.93 4.48 9.58
C GLY A 192 -12.51 5.84 9.94
N LEU A 193 -11.62 6.82 10.14
CA LEU A 193 -11.96 8.17 10.57
C LEU A 193 -11.16 9.19 9.78
N SER A 194 -11.73 10.38 9.63
CA SER A 194 -11.05 11.54 9.04
C SER A 194 -11.06 12.74 9.97
N ARG A 195 -10.11 13.66 9.79
CA ARG A 195 -9.99 14.89 10.58
C ARG A 195 -10.85 15.98 9.97
N CYS A 196 -11.41 16.87 10.79
CA CYS A 196 -12.22 18.01 10.30
C CYS A 196 -11.48 18.86 9.26
N THR A 197 -10.16 18.98 9.37
CA THR A 197 -9.32 19.72 8.42
C THR A 197 -9.40 19.21 6.99
N SER A 198 -9.74 17.93 6.77
CA SER A 198 -9.83 17.33 5.43
C SER A 198 -11.09 17.75 4.67
N PHE A 199 -12.16 18.15 5.38
CA PHE A 199 -13.47 18.42 4.76
C PHE A 199 -14.16 19.71 5.18
N ARG A 200 -13.64 20.46 6.17
CA ARG A 200 -14.28 21.69 6.67
C ARG A 200 -14.55 22.74 5.60
N GLN A 201 -13.73 22.79 4.53
CA GLN A 201 -13.95 23.69 3.39
C GLN A 201 -15.30 23.45 2.71
N ARG A 202 -15.80 22.21 2.72
CA ARG A 202 -17.12 21.85 2.19
C ARG A 202 -18.26 22.37 3.05
N LEU A 203 -17.99 22.70 4.31
CA LEU A 203 -18.97 23.20 5.27
C LEU A 203 -19.04 24.73 5.26
N TYR A 204 -17.89 25.41 5.11
CA TYR A 204 -17.80 26.87 5.34
C TYR A 204 -17.46 27.71 4.09
N ASN A 205 -16.86 27.12 3.05
CA ASN A 205 -16.40 27.86 1.85
C ASN A 205 -17.23 27.53 0.59
N GLN A 206 -18.47 27.09 0.75
CA GLN A 206 -19.41 26.93 -0.37
C GLN A 206 -19.86 28.33 -0.79
N THR A 207 -19.28 28.87 -1.85
CA THR A 207 -19.73 30.11 -2.48
C THR A 207 -21.18 29.94 -2.96
N GLY A 208 -22.14 30.53 -2.24
CA GLY A 208 -23.39 30.99 -2.85
C GLY A 208 -24.72 30.41 -2.38
N LYS A 209 -24.82 29.40 -1.50
CA LYS A 209 -26.10 29.04 -0.86
C LYS A 209 -25.83 28.50 0.54
N GLY A 210 -26.17 29.29 1.57
CA GLY A 210 -26.09 28.92 2.99
C GLY A 210 -27.04 27.79 3.40
N LEU A 211 -27.17 26.75 2.58
CA LEU A 211 -27.89 25.53 2.91
C LEU A 211 -26.86 24.52 3.41
N VAL A 212 -26.72 24.45 4.73
CA VAL A 212 -26.01 23.38 5.42
C VAL A 212 -26.81 22.09 5.19
N LEU A 213 -26.63 21.47 4.02
CA LEU A 213 -27.09 20.12 3.77
C LEU A 213 -26.13 19.17 4.48
N PHE A 214 -26.43 18.86 5.74
CA PHE A 214 -25.97 17.64 6.38
C PHE A 214 -26.57 16.46 5.61
N ARG A 215 -25.97 16.09 4.47
CA ARG A 215 -26.07 14.72 3.99
C ARG A 215 -25.09 13.90 4.82
N SER A 216 -25.64 13.13 5.74
CA SER A 216 -25.01 11.96 6.37
C SER A 216 -24.13 11.23 5.34
N GLY A 217 -22.80 11.29 5.52
CA GLY A 217 -21.85 10.63 4.62
C GLY A 217 -20.69 11.48 4.11
N ILE A 218 -20.18 12.45 4.89
CA ILE A 218 -18.88 13.06 4.58
C ILE A 218 -17.78 12.03 4.86
N LYS A 219 -17.57 11.12 3.91
CA LYS A 219 -16.35 10.30 3.81
C LYS A 219 -15.25 11.21 3.28
N ALA A 220 -14.39 11.66 4.16
CA ALA A 220 -13.22 12.43 3.77
C ALA A 220 -12.07 11.48 3.47
N ALA A 221 -11.55 11.59 2.25
CA ALA A 221 -10.31 10.95 1.80
C ALA A 221 -9.08 11.45 2.60
#